data_AF-A0A6I4Z3V6-F1
#
_entry.id   AF-A0A6I4Z3V6-F1
#
_cell.length_a   1.000
_cell.length_b   1.000
_cell.length_c   1.000
_cell.angle_alpha   90.00
_cell.angle_beta   90.00
_cell.angle_gamma   90.00
#
_symmetry.space_group_name_H-M   'P 1'
#
loop_
_entity.id
_entity.type
_entity.pdbx_description
1 polymer ?
#
loop_
_entity_poly.entity_id
_entity_poly.type
_entity_poly.pdbx_seq_one_letter_code
_entity_poly.pdbx_strand_id
1 'polypeptide(L)' 'MSNKRFIVKSGWISRSVSEVSISRIEGVSLKQGIVGRLFRYGSVIVRGTGGNLIVVPIVHDPMALQSTLQNMISAYGSKS' A
#
# COMPACT_ATOMS: atom_id res chain seq x y z
N MET A 1 8.06 -22.58 -1.20
CA MET A 1 7.50 -21.47 -0.38
C MET A 1 7.95 -20.15 -0.99
N SER A 2 7.03 -19.35 -1.55
CA SER A 2 7.37 -18.05 -2.14
C SER A 2 6.96 -16.93 -1.17
N ASN A 3 7.90 -16.47 -0.34
CA ASN A 3 7.70 -15.32 0.54
C ASN A 3 7.60 -14.04 -0.30
N LYS A 4 6.38 -13.59 -0.64
CA LYS A 4 6.19 -12.27 -1.28
C LYS A 4 6.15 -11.18 -0.21
N ARG A 5 7.03 -10.20 -0.37
CA ARG A 5 7.21 -9.05 0.52
C ARG A 5 6.77 -7.79 -0.21
N PHE A 6 6.00 -6.94 0.45
CA PHE A 6 5.69 -5.61 -0.03
C PHE A 6 6.74 -4.65 0.53
N ILE A 7 7.50 -4.03 -0.37
CA ILE A 7 8.59 -3.12 -0.03
C ILE A 7 8.22 -1.74 -0.55
N VAL A 8 8.03 -0.79 0.37
CA VAL A 8 7.81 0.61 0.02
C VAL A 8 9.04 1.40 0.37
N LYS A 9 9.50 2.21 -0.58
CA LYS A 9 10.49 3.26 -0.35
C LYS A 9 9.73 4.57 -0.45
N SER A 10 9.65 5.33 0.65
CA SER A 10 9.02 6.66 0.63
C SER A 10 10.07 7.76 0.82
N GLY A 11 9.87 8.90 0.15
CA GLY A 11 10.53 10.18 0.40
C GLY A 11 11.31 10.80 -0.77
N TRP A 12 11.28 12.14 -0.84
CA TRP A 12 12.20 12.97 -1.65
C TRP A 12 13.42 13.47 -0.84
N ILE A 13 13.32 13.51 0.50
CA ILE A 13 14.35 14.06 1.43
C ILE A 13 14.75 13.05 2.52
N SER A 14 13.86 12.14 2.93
CA SER A 14 14.16 11.07 3.90
C SER A 14 13.73 9.73 3.35
N ARG A 15 14.67 8.79 3.20
CA ARG A 15 14.42 7.46 2.63
C ARG A 15 14.03 6.49 3.75
N SER A 16 12.74 6.37 4.01
CA SER A 16 12.22 5.29 4.87
C SER A 16 11.86 4.09 3.99
N VAL A 17 12.50 2.95 4.25
CA VAL A 17 12.17 1.66 3.64
C VAL A 17 11.35 0.87 4.65
N SER A 18 10.06 0.69 4.37
CA SER A 18 9.19 -0.13 5.21
C SER A 18 8.87 -1.42 4.46
N GLU A 19 9.23 -2.55 5.08
CA GLU A 19 8.90 -3.87 4.58
C GLU A 19 7.74 -4.46 5.38
N VAL A 20 6.70 -4.88 4.67
CA VAL A 20 5.59 -5.62 5.26
C VAL A 20 5.36 -6.89 4.43
N SER A 21 5.28 -8.03 5.11
CA SER A 21 4.86 -9.28 4.48
C SER A 21 3.40 -9.17 4.04
N ILE A 22 3.07 -9.66 2.84
CA ILE A 22 1.68 -9.61 2.35
C ILE A 22 0.73 -10.34 3.30
N SER A 23 1.19 -11.41 3.94
CA SER A 23 0.47 -12.15 4.98
C SER A 23 0.20 -11.36 6.27
N ARG A 24 0.88 -10.22 6.46
CA ARG A 24 0.74 -9.33 7.61
C ARG A 24 -0.01 -8.04 7.25
N ILE A 25 -0.53 -7.90 6.04
CA ILE A 25 -1.35 -6.73 5.68
C ILE A 25 -2.78 -7.00 6.14
N GLU A 26 -3.28 -6.15 7.04
CA GLU A 26 -4.65 -6.22 7.53
C GLU A 26 -5.61 -5.39 6.68
N GLY A 27 -5.11 -4.35 6.02
CA GLY A 27 -5.93 -3.53 5.14
C GLY A 27 -5.14 -2.50 4.35
N VAL A 28 -5.75 -2.05 3.27
CA VAL A 28 -5.25 -0.97 2.41
C VAL A 28 -6.34 0.09 2.33
N SER A 29 -5.99 1.34 2.57
CA SER A 29 -6.89 2.49 2.52
C SER A 29 -6.34 3.57 1.59
N LEU A 30 -7.24 4.26 0.92
CA LEU A 30 -6.91 5.34 -0.01
C LEU A 30 -7.24 6.69 0.62
N LYS A 31 -6.32 7.65 0.53
CA LYS A 31 -6.56 9.05 0.88
C LYS A 31 -6.35 9.92 -0.35
N GLN A 32 -7.46 10.30 -0.99
CA GLN A 32 -7.46 11.16 -2.18
C GLN A 32 -8.43 12.33 -1.96
N GLY A 33 -7.90 13.56 -2.00
CA GLY A 33 -8.72 14.77 -1.97
C GLY A 33 -9.30 15.11 -3.34
N ILE A 34 -10.12 16.17 -3.40
CA ILE A 34 -10.79 16.62 -4.63
C ILE A 34 -9.76 16.94 -5.74
N VAL A 35 -8.71 17.70 -5.41
CA VAL A 35 -7.63 18.04 -6.35
C VAL A 35 -6.86 16.78 -6.77
N GLY A 36 -6.59 15.88 -5.82
CA GLY A 36 -5.97 14.59 -6.11
C GLY A 36 -6.79 13.73 -7.09
N ARG A 37 -8.12 13.80 -7.04
CA ARG A 37 -8.97 13.09 -8.00
C ARG A 37 -8.85 13.67 -9.40
N LEU A 38 -8.82 15.00 -9.52
CA LEU A 38 -8.68 15.69 -10.82
C LEU A 38 -7.34 15.38 -11.49
N PHE A 39 -6.25 15.39 -10.72
CA PHE A 39 -4.90 15.12 -11.22
C PHE A 39 -4.45 13.66 -11.02
N ARG A 40 -5.38 12.76 -10.67
CA ARG A 40 -5.14 11.33 -10.43
C ARG A 40 -3.97 11.03 -9.48
N TYR A 41 -3.73 11.86 -8.47
CA TYR A 41 -2.76 11.59 -7.41
C TYR A 41 -3.45 11.42 -6.06
N GLY A 42 -2.79 10.73 -5.14
CA GLY A 42 -3.25 10.65 -3.76
C GLY A 42 -2.24 9.92 -2.89
N SER A 43 -2.67 9.50 -1.70
CA SER A 43 -1.86 8.72 -0.80
C SER A 43 -2.48 7.36 -0.57
N VAL A 44 -1.66 6.32 -0.54
CA VAL A 44 -2.09 4.97 -0.18
C VAL A 44 -1.57 4.65 1.22
N ILE A 45 -2.44 4.12 2.06
CA ILE A 45 -2.17 3.79 3.45
C ILE A 45 -2.29 2.29 3.60
N VAL A 46 -1.21 1.62 3.98
CA VAL A 46 -1.18 0.18 4.23
C VAL A 46 -1.09 -0.05 5.74
N ARG A 47 -2.04 -0.81 6.27
CA ARG A 47 -2.07 -1.25 7.68
C ARG A 47 -1.50 -2.65 7.78
N GLY A 48 -0.43 -2.79 8.54
CA GLY A 48 0.15 -4.07 8.91
C GLY A 48 -0.30 -4.52 10.30
N THR A 49 -0.25 -5.82 10.55
CA THR A 49 -0.53 -6.45 11.85
C THR A 49 0.30 -5.81 12.96
N GLY A 50 -0.35 -5.50 14.09
CA GLY A 50 0.31 -4.90 15.26
C GLY A 50 0.41 -3.38 15.22
N GLY A 51 -0.44 -2.70 14.42
CA GLY A 51 -0.54 -1.24 14.41
C GLY A 51 0.50 -0.53 13.54
N ASN A 52 1.25 -1.26 12.72
CA ASN A 52 2.22 -0.65 11.81
C ASN A 52 1.48 0.03 10.64
N LEU A 53 1.72 1.32 10.43
CA LEU A 53 1.08 2.12 9.39
C LEU A 53 2.12 2.61 8.39
N ILE A 54 1.99 2.17 7.14
CA ILE A 54 2.84 2.64 6.03
C ILE A 54 2.03 3.60 5.19
N VAL A 55 2.49 4.84 5.07
CA VAL A 55 1.87 5.85 4.22
C VAL A 55 2.75 6.08 3.01
N VAL A 56 2.16 5.90 1.82
CA VAL A 56 2.79 6.19 0.53
C VAL A 56 2.17 7.48 -0.01
N PRO A 57 2.80 8.64 0.19
CA PRO A 57 2.29 9.90 -0.34
C PRO A 57 2.59 10.06 -1.83
N ILE A 58 1.80 10.88 -2.53
CA ILE A 58 2.04 11.30 -3.92
C ILE A 58 2.14 10.07 -4.87
N VAL A 59 1.21 9.14 -4.74
CA VAL A 59 1.05 8.02 -5.65
C VAL A 59 0.27 8.50 -6.86
N HIS A 60 0.85 8.31 -8.04
CA HIS A 60 0.14 8.45 -9.31
C HIS A 60 -0.82 7.26 -9.48
N ASP A 61 -2.09 7.55 -9.71
CA ASP A 61 -3.21 6.60 -9.73
C ASP A 61 -3.29 5.69 -8.48
N PRO A 62 -3.63 6.26 -7.32
CA PRO A 62 -3.63 5.53 -6.07
C PRO A 62 -4.71 4.41 -6.05
N MET A 63 -5.76 4.52 -6.88
CA MET A 63 -6.81 3.51 -6.98
C MET A 63 -6.31 2.22 -7.66
N ALA A 64 -5.54 2.35 -8.73
CA ALA A 64 -4.94 1.20 -9.41
C ALA A 64 -3.97 0.45 -8.48
N LEU A 65 -3.17 1.20 -7.71
CA LEU A 65 -2.25 0.62 -6.73
C LEU A 65 -2.99 -0.11 -5.61
N GLN A 66 -4.05 0.50 -5.06
CA GLN A 66 -4.90 -0.12 -4.05
C GLN A 66 -5.55 -1.41 -4.57
N SER A 67 -6.14 -1.37 -5.77
CA SER A 67 -6.77 -2.55 -6.40
C SER A 67 -5.78 -3.69 -6.61
N THR A 68 -4.56 -3.36 -7.07
CA THR A 68 -3.49 -4.36 -7.27
C THR A 68 -3.07 -4.99 -5.94
N LEU A 69 -2.86 -4.19 -4.90
CA LEU A 69 -2.51 -4.71 -3.57
C LEU A 69 -3.61 -5.59 -3.00
N GLN A 70 -4.87 -5.17 -3.15
CA GLN A 70 -6.00 -5.93 -2.65
C GLN A 70 -6.13 -7.27 -3.38
N ASN A 71 -5.94 -7.30 -4.70
CA ASN A 71 -5.89 -8.55 -5.46
C ASN A 71 -4.75 -9.46 -5.01
N MET A 72 -3.58 -8.91 -4.71
CA MET A 72 -2.48 -9.69 -4.13
C MET A 72 -2.89 -10.28 -2.78
N ILE A 73 -3.38 -9.46 -1.85
CA ILE A 73 -3.79 -9.91 -0.51
C ILE A 73 -4.85 -11.02 -0.61
N SER A 74 -5.88 -10.84 -1.44
CA SER A 74 -6.92 -11.84 -1.66
C SER A 74 -6.39 -13.14 -2.25
N ALA A 75 -5.50 -13.07 -3.25
CA ALA A 75 -4.85 -14.25 -3.82
C ALA A 75 -3.95 -14.99 -2.82
N TYR A 76 -3.44 -14.30 -1.80
CA TYR A 76 -2.69 -14.89 -0.70
C TYR A 76 -3.59 -15.49 0.38
N GLY A 77 -4.66 -14.81 0.77
CA GLY A 77 -5.62 -15.30 1.77
C GLY A 77 -6.43 -16.51 1.27
N SER A 78 -6.68 -16.61 -0.04
CA SER A 78 -7.43 -17.71 -0.65
C SER A 78 -6.61 -18.99 -0.88
N LYS A 79 -5.29 -18.98 -0.61
CA LYS A 79 -4.42 -20.15 -0.79
C LYS A 79 -4.14 -20.89 0.52
N SER A 80 -5.03 -20.75 1.51
CA SER A 80 -4.97 -21.48 2.78
C SER A 80 -5.99 -22.61 2.83
#